data_AF-A0A0J5FS79-F1
#
_entry.id   AF-A0A0J5FS79-F1
#
_cell.length_a   1.000
_cell.length_b   1.000
_cell.length_c   1.000
_cell.angle_alpha   90.00
_cell.angle_beta   90.00
_cell.angle_gamma   90.00
#
_symmetry.space_group_name_H-M   'P 1'
#
loop_
_entity.id
_entity.type
_entity.pdbx_description
1 polymer ?
#
loop_
_entity_poly.entity_id
_entity_poly.type
_entity_poly.pdbx_seq_one_letter_code
_entity_poly.pdbx_strand_id
1 'polypeptide(L)'
;MPENTLFDEELIQAFSEVRKETGELVTLMPNTNNTVQPVALMRLGLFVPTLKSTNRSKRNLMASMDATDELKQLSLAKSEGYTNIKITGERLDMDNDFKTWVGVIHSFAKHKVIGDKVTLKFVDFIKLCGIPSSRSSKRLRERLDESLRRIVSTTLSFTSDTKAYHSHLVQSAYYDMQKDTVTLQADPKIFELYQFDHKVLLQLRAINELSRKESAQALYTFIESLPSNPAPVSLARLRARLNLKSRVNTQNATVRRAMEQLKEIGYLDFTETKKGNSVYFMIHERTPKLKKTKVIKTVGKRKTTKESKASKGSDDTILAELTREELELLEKIRKSK
;
A
#
# COMPACT_ATOMS: atom_id res chain seq x y z
N MET A 1 -16.98 23.57 25.19
CA MET A 1 -16.31 23.13 23.95
C MET A 1 -16.93 21.80 23.56
N PRO A 2 -17.64 21.67 22.43
CA PRO A 2 -18.22 20.39 22.05
C PRO A 2 -17.10 19.43 21.63
N GLU A 3 -17.13 18.19 22.12
CA GLU A 3 -16.11 17.17 21.85
C GLU A 3 -15.87 16.96 20.34
N ASN A 4 -16.91 17.14 19.50
CA ASN A 4 -16.82 17.00 18.04
C ASN A 4 -15.81 17.92 17.33
N THR A 5 -15.50 19.11 17.86
CA THR A 5 -14.54 20.03 17.22
C THR A 5 -13.09 19.57 17.37
N LEU A 6 -12.71 18.97 18.50
CA LEU A 6 -11.36 18.43 18.70
C LEU A 6 -11.13 17.19 17.82
N PHE A 7 -12.15 16.35 17.65
CA PHE A 7 -12.05 15.16 16.79
C PHE A 7 -11.86 15.50 15.31
N ASP A 8 -12.55 16.52 14.79
CA ASP A 8 -12.34 16.97 13.40
C ASP A 8 -10.93 17.58 13.21
N GLU A 9 -10.39 18.30 14.22
CA GLU A 9 -9.03 18.84 14.18
C GLU A 9 -7.94 17.76 14.19
N GLU A 10 -8.04 16.75 15.07
CA GLU A 10 -7.09 15.63 15.11
C GLU A 10 -7.09 14.82 13.80
N LEU A 11 -8.25 14.71 13.14
CA LEU A 11 -8.37 14.02 11.87
C LEU A 11 -7.81 14.82 10.70
N ILE A 12 -8.10 16.12 10.68
CA ILE A 12 -7.46 17.05 9.75
C ILE A 12 -5.95 17.00 9.96
N GLN A 13 -5.44 16.98 11.19
CA GLN A 13 -4.01 16.88 11.47
C GLN A 13 -3.44 15.50 11.07
N ALA A 14 -4.17 14.41 11.29
CA ALA A 14 -3.77 13.05 10.90
C ALA A 14 -3.80 12.81 9.39
N PHE A 15 -4.54 13.63 8.62
CA PHE A 15 -4.58 13.54 7.15
C PHE A 15 -4.12 14.80 6.41
N SER A 16 -3.59 15.83 7.07
CA SER A 16 -3.05 17.02 6.39
C SER A 16 -1.54 17.15 6.52
N GLU A 17 -0.91 17.79 5.55
CA GLU A 17 0.51 18.13 5.56
C GLU A 17 0.69 19.60 5.16
N VAL A 18 1.57 20.31 5.85
CA VAL A 18 1.93 21.69 5.50
C VAL A 18 2.97 21.64 4.38
N ARG A 19 2.65 22.20 3.22
CA ARG A 19 3.62 22.32 2.12
C ARG A 19 4.77 23.22 2.56
N LYS A 20 5.99 22.67 2.57
CA LYS A 20 7.22 23.41 2.95
C LYS A 20 7.49 24.64 2.07
N GLU A 21 6.98 24.63 0.84
CA GLU A 21 7.20 25.70 -0.16
C GLU A 21 6.20 26.85 -0.04
N THR A 22 4.96 26.58 0.40
CA THR A 22 3.87 27.57 0.39
C THR A 22 3.30 27.86 1.77
N GLY A 23 3.64 27.07 2.79
CA GLY A 23 3.04 27.15 4.13
C GLY A 23 1.57 26.71 4.17
N GLU A 24 1.01 26.24 3.05
CA GLU A 24 -0.40 25.89 2.93
C GLU A 24 -0.67 24.49 3.49
N LEU A 25 -1.73 24.36 4.27
CA LEU A 25 -2.22 23.08 4.79
C LEU A 25 -2.93 22.32 3.67
N VAL A 26 -2.34 21.21 3.21
CA VAL A 26 -2.95 20.33 2.21
C VAL A 26 -3.51 19.10 2.89
N THR A 27 -4.82 18.90 2.82
CA THR A 27 -5.45 17.65 3.29
C THR A 27 -5.20 16.53 2.28
N LEU A 28 -4.37 15.58 2.68
CA LEU A 28 -4.14 14.30 2.02
C LEU A 28 -5.27 13.34 2.43
N MET A 29 -6.42 13.44 1.78
CA MET A 29 -7.45 12.42 1.93
C MET A 29 -7.19 11.25 0.97
N PRO A 30 -7.18 10.00 1.45
CA PRO A 30 -7.16 8.85 0.57
C PRO A 30 -8.39 8.83 -0.34
N ASN A 31 -8.22 8.39 -1.57
CA ASN A 31 -9.31 8.24 -2.54
C ASN A 31 -9.09 7.02 -3.43
N THR A 32 -9.95 6.80 -4.42
CA THR A 32 -9.87 5.63 -5.30
C THR A 32 -8.54 5.48 -6.04
N ASN A 33 -7.77 6.56 -6.22
CA ASN A 33 -6.50 6.58 -6.93
C ASN A 33 -5.27 6.56 -6.01
N ASN A 34 -5.42 6.85 -4.72
CA ASN A 34 -4.30 7.00 -3.81
C ASN A 34 -4.62 6.58 -2.37
N THR A 35 -3.57 6.35 -1.59
CA THR A 35 -3.70 6.07 -0.17
C THR A 35 -2.63 6.84 0.60
N VAL A 36 -2.98 7.26 1.81
CA VAL A 36 -2.04 7.90 2.73
C VAL A 36 -1.47 6.84 3.63
N GLN A 37 -0.14 6.78 3.72
CA GLN A 37 0.55 5.79 4.53
C GLN A 37 1.62 6.45 5.40
N PRO A 38 1.86 5.94 6.63
CA PRO A 38 2.97 6.39 7.46
C PRO A 38 4.28 5.98 6.81
N VAL A 39 5.20 6.94 6.67
CA VAL A 39 6.48 6.71 6.02
C VAL A 39 7.29 5.64 6.78
N ALA A 40 7.28 5.67 8.12
CA ALA A 40 7.88 4.64 8.98
C ALA A 40 7.46 3.22 8.59
N LEU A 41 6.15 2.96 8.48
CA LEU A 41 5.64 1.64 8.15
C LEU A 41 6.04 1.19 6.74
N MET A 42 6.13 2.12 5.78
CA MET A 42 6.52 1.81 4.40
C MET A 42 8.03 1.58 4.26
N ARG A 43 8.83 2.22 5.12
CA ARG A 43 10.28 1.96 5.23
C ARG A 43 10.57 0.60 5.87
N LEU A 44 9.75 0.20 6.82
CA LEU A 44 9.80 -1.12 7.44
C LEU A 44 9.43 -2.24 6.45
N GLY A 45 10.01 -3.42 6.66
CA GLY A 45 9.66 -4.65 5.95
C GLY A 45 8.36 -5.29 6.46
N LEU A 46 7.32 -4.50 6.74
CA LEU A 46 6.06 -4.97 7.31
C LEU A 46 5.23 -5.73 6.27
N PHE A 47 4.92 -5.07 5.15
CA PHE A 47 4.29 -5.68 3.98
C PHE A 47 5.37 -6.12 2.99
N VAL A 48 5.44 -7.42 2.70
CA VAL A 48 6.55 -8.05 2.00
C VAL A 48 6.05 -9.02 0.94
N PRO A 49 6.88 -9.38 -0.05
CA PRO A 49 6.45 -10.32 -1.08
C PRO A 49 6.09 -11.68 -0.49
N THR A 50 5.04 -12.29 -1.02
CA THR A 50 4.66 -13.67 -0.69
C THR A 50 5.83 -14.61 -0.95
N LEU A 51 6.10 -15.49 0.02
CA LEU A 51 7.03 -16.60 -0.17
C LEU A 51 6.37 -17.61 -1.11
N LYS A 52 6.82 -17.70 -2.36
CA LYS A 52 6.32 -18.72 -3.29
C LYS A 52 6.49 -20.09 -2.66
N SER A 53 5.39 -20.85 -2.66
CA SER A 53 5.26 -22.16 -2.03
C SER A 53 6.42 -23.07 -2.40
N THR A 54 7.32 -23.27 -1.44
CA THR A 54 7.99 -24.55 -1.25
C THR A 54 7.26 -25.20 -0.09
N ASN A 55 7.24 -26.53 0.01
CA ASN A 55 6.57 -27.29 1.08
C ASN A 55 6.98 -26.91 2.53
N ARG A 56 7.85 -25.89 2.70
CA ARG A 56 8.28 -25.27 3.96
C ARG A 56 7.74 -23.84 4.19
N SER A 57 6.95 -23.26 3.29
CA SER A 57 6.34 -21.93 3.48
C SER A 57 5.17 -22.03 4.46
N LYS A 58 5.46 -22.26 5.74
CA LYS A 58 4.44 -22.17 6.79
C LYS A 58 3.89 -20.75 6.76
N ARG A 59 2.66 -20.56 6.26
CA ARG A 59 1.93 -19.28 6.28
C ARG A 59 1.71 -18.72 7.70
N ASN A 60 2.04 -19.51 8.73
CA ASN A 60 1.93 -19.18 10.15
C ASN A 60 3.31 -18.88 10.81
N LEU A 61 4.31 -18.46 10.04
CA LEU A 61 5.58 -18.03 10.60
C LEU A 61 5.39 -16.68 11.30
N MET A 62 5.33 -16.72 12.63
CA MET A 62 5.51 -15.54 13.48
C MET A 62 6.84 -14.90 13.09
N ALA A 63 6.75 -13.68 12.60
CA ALA A 63 7.88 -12.82 12.30
C ALA A 63 7.99 -11.78 13.42
N SER A 64 9.22 -11.52 13.83
CA SER A 64 9.54 -10.36 14.66
C SER A 64 10.51 -9.48 13.87
N MET A 65 10.30 -8.18 13.94
CA MET A 65 11.09 -7.15 13.29
C MET A 65 11.44 -6.09 14.31
N ASP A 66 12.72 -5.73 14.37
CA ASP A 66 13.16 -4.54 15.09
C ASP A 66 12.72 -3.31 14.31
N ALA A 67 11.96 -2.44 14.97
CA ALA A 67 11.44 -1.20 14.43
C ALA A 67 11.94 0.02 15.22
N THR A 68 12.92 -0.17 16.12
CA THR A 68 13.43 0.86 17.02
C THR A 68 13.89 2.09 16.27
N ASP A 69 14.73 1.95 15.25
CA ASP A 69 15.24 3.11 14.51
C ASP A 69 14.16 3.91 13.77
N GLU A 70 13.13 3.22 13.29
CA GLU A 70 12.04 3.82 12.52
C GLU A 70 10.96 4.44 13.42
N LEU A 71 10.75 3.90 14.64
CA LEU A 71 9.66 4.28 15.53
C LEU A 71 10.11 4.99 16.82
N LYS A 72 11.41 5.06 17.13
CA LYS A 72 11.94 5.71 18.35
C LYS A 72 11.58 7.20 18.44
N GLN A 73 11.24 7.80 17.31
CA GLN A 73 10.94 9.21 17.28
C GLN A 73 9.51 9.52 17.76
N LEU A 74 8.60 8.53 17.76
CA LEU A 74 7.22 8.69 18.24
C LEU A 74 7.18 9.37 19.62
N SER A 75 6.21 10.25 19.81
CA SER A 75 5.98 10.92 21.08
C SER A 75 5.80 9.91 22.22
N LEU A 76 5.05 8.81 22.00
CA LEU A 76 4.94 7.71 22.97
C LEU A 76 6.30 7.11 23.35
N ALA A 77 7.18 6.88 22.36
CA ALA A 77 8.51 6.31 22.60
C ALA A 77 9.39 7.28 23.40
N LYS A 78 9.37 8.57 23.05
CA LYS A 78 10.16 9.61 23.70
C LYS A 78 9.68 9.97 25.10
N SER A 79 8.37 10.16 25.28
CA SER A 79 7.81 10.63 26.55
C SER A 79 7.96 9.61 27.66
N GLU A 80 7.82 8.32 27.33
CA GLU A 80 7.91 7.22 28.28
C GLU A 80 9.32 6.60 28.37
N GLY A 81 10.24 7.01 27.48
CA GLY A 81 11.62 6.53 27.46
C GLY A 81 11.77 5.08 26.97
N TYR A 82 10.94 4.64 26.01
CA TYR A 82 11.08 3.32 25.40
C TYR A 82 12.30 3.27 24.46
N THR A 83 13.17 2.28 24.67
CA THR A 83 14.45 2.14 23.96
C THR A 83 14.49 0.96 23.00
N ASN A 84 13.54 0.03 23.08
CA ASN A 84 13.42 -1.12 22.19
C ASN A 84 11.99 -1.26 21.67
N ILE A 85 11.82 -1.18 20.35
CA ILE A 85 10.53 -1.24 19.67
C ILE A 85 10.53 -2.41 18.69
N LYS A 86 9.57 -3.31 18.82
CA LYS A 86 9.45 -4.50 17.98
C LYS A 86 8.06 -4.62 17.40
N ILE A 87 7.98 -5.04 16.14
CA ILE A 87 6.73 -5.47 15.51
C ILE A 87 6.74 -6.99 15.44
N THR A 88 5.70 -7.63 15.96
CA THR A 88 5.57 -9.10 15.98
C THR A 88 4.20 -9.51 15.46
N GLY A 89 4.16 -10.52 14.60
CA GLY A 89 2.92 -11.02 14.01
C GLY A 89 3.17 -11.99 12.87
N GLU A 90 2.12 -12.44 12.20
CA GLU A 90 2.27 -13.17 10.94
C GLU A 90 2.83 -12.25 9.84
N ARG A 91 3.57 -12.84 8.91
CA ARG A 91 4.10 -12.11 7.75
C ARG A 91 2.95 -11.57 6.88
N LEU A 92 2.91 -10.27 6.67
CA LEU A 92 1.90 -9.61 5.83
C LEU A 92 2.36 -9.53 4.36
N ASP A 93 1.52 -9.98 3.43
CA ASP A 93 1.81 -9.97 2.00
C ASP A 93 1.41 -8.66 1.29
N MET A 94 1.97 -8.40 0.10
CA MET A 94 1.60 -7.21 -0.68
C MET A 94 0.28 -7.38 -1.44
N ASP A 95 -0.10 -8.62 -1.77
CA ASP A 95 -1.20 -8.87 -2.70
C ASP A 95 -2.58 -8.90 -2.04
N ASN A 96 -2.67 -9.26 -0.76
CA ASN A 96 -3.91 -9.36 0.02
C ASN A 96 -3.84 -8.47 1.27
N ASP A 97 -2.80 -8.61 2.10
CA ASP A 97 -2.74 -7.95 3.40
C ASP A 97 -2.54 -6.44 3.23
N PHE A 98 -1.63 -6.00 2.37
CA PHE A 98 -1.45 -4.57 2.08
C PHE A 98 -2.73 -3.93 1.50
N LYS A 99 -3.46 -4.62 0.61
CA LYS A 99 -4.72 -4.10 0.05
C LYS A 99 -5.81 -4.01 1.11
N THR A 100 -5.88 -5.00 2.01
CA THR A 100 -6.79 -4.99 3.16
C THR A 100 -6.46 -3.82 4.08
N TRP A 101 -5.18 -3.61 4.37
CA TRP A 101 -4.70 -2.46 5.14
C TRP A 101 -5.08 -1.12 4.49
N VAL A 102 -4.90 -0.98 3.17
CA VAL A 102 -5.38 0.21 2.44
C VAL A 102 -6.88 0.43 2.65
N GLY A 103 -7.69 -0.63 2.59
CA GLY A 103 -9.13 -0.56 2.86
C GLY A 103 -9.47 -0.16 4.29
N VAL A 104 -8.71 -0.62 5.28
CA VAL A 104 -8.84 -0.21 6.69
C VAL A 104 -8.61 1.29 6.82
N ILE A 105 -7.51 1.81 6.26
CA ILE A 105 -7.16 3.24 6.32
C ILE A 105 -8.17 4.09 5.58
N HIS A 106 -8.60 3.66 4.40
CA HIS A 106 -9.68 4.31 3.65
C HIS A 106 -10.99 4.34 4.44
N SER A 107 -11.31 3.28 5.20
CA SER A 107 -12.52 3.23 6.03
C SER A 107 -12.48 4.27 7.14
N PHE A 108 -11.38 4.35 7.89
CA PHE A 108 -11.23 5.36 8.94
C PHE A 108 -11.25 6.79 8.40
N ALA A 109 -10.55 7.04 7.30
CA ALA A 109 -10.52 8.36 6.68
C ALA A 109 -11.90 8.77 6.13
N LYS A 110 -12.59 7.88 5.41
CA LYS A 110 -13.90 8.16 4.80
C LYS A 110 -14.97 8.44 5.86
N HIS A 111 -14.95 7.71 6.97
CA HIS A 111 -15.94 7.83 8.03
C HIS A 111 -15.52 8.81 9.14
N LYS A 112 -14.34 9.42 9.02
CA LYS A 112 -13.78 10.34 10.00
C LYS A 112 -13.70 9.75 11.43
N VAL A 113 -13.29 8.49 11.54
CA VAL A 113 -13.23 7.79 12.84
C VAL A 113 -11.78 7.63 13.28
N ILE A 114 -11.40 8.27 14.40
CA ILE A 114 -10.13 8.07 15.11
C ILE A 114 -10.45 7.49 16.49
N GLY A 115 -9.83 6.35 16.81
CA GLY A 115 -9.96 5.71 18.13
C GLY A 115 -11.30 5.03 18.43
N ASP A 116 -12.27 5.10 17.53
CA ASP A 116 -13.56 4.42 17.66
C ASP A 116 -13.76 3.37 16.53
N LYS A 117 -14.97 2.81 16.47
CA LYS A 117 -15.37 1.76 15.54
C LYS A 117 -16.02 2.36 14.30
N VAL A 118 -15.67 1.83 13.14
CA VAL A 118 -16.40 2.05 11.89
C VAL A 118 -17.07 0.75 11.46
N THR A 119 -18.36 0.80 11.15
CA THR A 119 -19.12 -0.34 10.61
C THR A 119 -19.58 -0.02 9.20
N LEU A 120 -19.30 -0.94 8.26
CA LEU A 120 -19.63 -0.78 6.86
C LEU A 120 -20.05 -2.10 6.23
N LYS A 121 -20.83 -2.04 5.15
CA LYS A 121 -21.16 -3.23 4.35
C LYS A 121 -19.88 -3.82 3.78
N PHE A 122 -19.78 -5.14 3.73
CA PHE A 122 -18.61 -5.83 3.19
C PHE A 122 -18.31 -5.38 1.75
N VAL A 123 -19.34 -5.21 0.92
CA VAL A 123 -19.20 -4.76 -0.47
C VAL A 123 -18.57 -3.36 -0.57
N ASP A 124 -18.83 -2.49 0.40
CA ASP A 124 -18.20 -1.17 0.44
C ASP A 124 -16.76 -1.27 0.95
N PHE A 125 -16.50 -2.12 1.94
CA PHE A 125 -15.14 -2.39 2.42
C PHE A 125 -14.23 -2.91 1.30
N ILE A 126 -14.67 -3.89 0.49
CA ILE A 126 -13.83 -4.43 -0.60
C ILE A 126 -13.52 -3.38 -1.69
N LYS A 127 -14.43 -2.43 -1.93
CA LYS A 127 -14.17 -1.30 -2.85
C LYS A 127 -13.05 -0.41 -2.29
N LEU A 128 -13.06 -0.15 -0.98
CA LEU A 128 -11.99 0.60 -0.30
C LEU A 128 -10.66 -0.16 -0.30
N CYS A 129 -10.67 -1.49 -0.31
CA CYS A 129 -9.47 -2.31 -0.54
C CYS A 129 -8.95 -2.24 -2.00
N GLY A 130 -9.61 -1.50 -2.90
CA GLY A 130 -9.27 -1.44 -4.33
C GLY A 130 -9.66 -2.70 -5.12
N ILE A 131 -10.60 -3.50 -4.59
CA ILE A 131 -11.07 -4.74 -5.22
C ILE A 131 -12.45 -4.47 -5.87
N PRO A 132 -12.63 -4.75 -7.18
CA PRO A 132 -13.93 -4.59 -7.83
C PRO A 132 -15.01 -5.41 -7.15
N SER A 133 -16.19 -4.81 -6.92
CA SER A 133 -17.30 -5.45 -6.21
C SER A 133 -17.86 -6.69 -6.93
N SER A 134 -17.70 -6.77 -8.25
CA SER A 134 -18.03 -7.95 -9.06
C SER A 134 -17.25 -9.21 -8.67
N ARG A 135 -16.18 -9.07 -7.86
CA ARG A 135 -15.37 -10.18 -7.34
C ARG A 135 -15.76 -10.62 -5.93
N SER A 136 -16.88 -10.13 -5.38
CA SER A 136 -17.42 -10.55 -4.08
C SER A 136 -17.85 -12.02 -4.11
N SER A 137 -16.89 -12.89 -3.86
CA SER A 137 -17.06 -14.35 -3.80
C SER A 137 -16.83 -14.85 -2.38
N LYS A 138 -17.35 -16.03 -2.04
CA LYS A 138 -17.07 -16.69 -0.76
C LYS A 138 -15.56 -16.79 -0.49
N ARG A 139 -14.79 -17.17 -1.51
CA ARG A 139 -13.31 -17.23 -1.44
C ARG A 139 -12.67 -15.87 -1.16
N LEU A 140 -13.19 -14.78 -1.72
CA LEU A 140 -12.68 -13.43 -1.41
C LEU A 140 -12.94 -13.07 0.05
N ARG A 141 -14.14 -13.40 0.56
CA ARG A 141 -14.55 -13.17 1.94
C ARG A 141 -13.63 -13.88 2.92
N GLU A 142 -13.42 -15.19 2.74
CA GLU A 142 -12.50 -15.99 3.55
C GLU A 142 -11.07 -15.42 3.53
N ARG A 143 -10.58 -15.03 2.35
CA ARG A 143 -9.24 -14.46 2.21
C ARG A 143 -9.09 -13.09 2.89
N LEU A 144 -10.12 -12.25 2.85
CA LEU A 144 -10.10 -10.95 3.53
C LEU A 144 -10.21 -11.11 5.04
N ASP A 145 -11.02 -12.05 5.51
CA ASP A 145 -11.10 -12.42 6.93
C ASP A 145 -9.73 -12.90 7.44
N GLU A 146 -9.05 -13.77 6.70
CA GLU A 146 -7.67 -14.18 7.02
C GLU A 146 -6.69 -12.98 7.08
N SER A 147 -6.87 -12.01 6.18
CA SER A 147 -6.00 -10.82 6.11
C SER A 147 -6.26 -9.88 7.30
N LEU A 148 -7.53 -9.65 7.65
CA LEU A 148 -7.93 -8.90 8.84
C LEU A 148 -7.39 -9.56 10.11
N ARG A 149 -7.50 -10.89 10.22
CA ARG A 149 -6.95 -11.66 11.35
C ARG A 149 -5.44 -11.44 11.52
N ARG A 150 -4.67 -11.51 10.43
CA ARG A 150 -3.21 -11.26 10.45
C ARG A 150 -2.86 -9.82 10.82
N ILE A 151 -3.62 -8.85 10.32
CA ILE A 151 -3.42 -7.43 10.63
C ILE A 151 -3.71 -7.15 12.12
N VAL A 152 -4.84 -7.63 12.65
CA VAL A 152 -5.22 -7.46 14.05
C VAL A 152 -4.25 -8.17 15.01
N SER A 153 -3.72 -9.32 14.61
CA SER A 153 -2.72 -10.04 15.40
C SER A 153 -1.31 -9.45 15.33
N THR A 154 -1.09 -8.39 14.55
CA THR A 154 0.20 -7.69 14.50
C THR A 154 0.33 -6.72 15.68
N THR A 155 1.27 -7.01 16.57
CA THR A 155 1.53 -6.24 17.80
C THR A 155 2.78 -5.38 17.65
N LEU A 156 2.68 -4.12 18.09
CA LEU A 156 3.80 -3.21 18.32
C LEU A 156 4.13 -3.22 19.81
N SER A 157 5.35 -3.61 20.15
CA SER A 157 5.85 -3.70 21.52
C SER A 157 6.89 -2.63 21.76
N PHE A 158 6.64 -1.76 22.73
CA PHE A 158 7.52 -0.70 23.20
C PHE A 158 8.04 -1.08 24.58
N THR A 159 9.35 -1.18 24.73
CA THR A 159 9.97 -1.70 25.96
C THR A 159 11.17 -0.84 26.37
N SER A 160 11.36 -0.72 27.67
CA SER A 160 12.55 -0.19 28.34
C SER A 160 12.96 -1.16 29.45
N ASP A 161 13.97 -0.81 30.24
CA ASP A 161 14.42 -1.65 31.37
C ASP A 161 13.35 -1.80 32.47
N THR A 162 12.38 -0.88 32.54
CA THR A 162 11.40 -0.80 33.64
C THR A 162 9.94 -0.83 33.20
N LYS A 163 9.66 -0.65 31.90
CA LYS A 163 8.29 -0.55 31.38
C LYS A 163 8.14 -1.33 30.09
N ALA A 164 6.93 -1.85 29.88
CA ALA A 164 6.51 -2.43 28.62
C ALA A 164 5.11 -1.93 28.25
N TYR A 165 4.91 -1.62 26.99
CA TYR A 165 3.62 -1.24 26.41
C TYR A 165 3.41 -1.99 25.10
N HIS A 166 2.22 -2.52 24.90
CA HIS A 166 1.86 -3.32 23.74
C HIS A 166 0.59 -2.76 23.11
N SER A 167 0.63 -2.55 21.81
CA SER A 167 -0.45 -1.98 20.99
C SER A 167 -0.58 -2.81 19.70
N HIS A 168 -1.70 -2.65 18.98
CA HIS A 168 -1.97 -3.41 17.77
C HIS A 168 -1.99 -2.50 16.55
N LEU A 169 -1.61 -3.03 15.37
CA LEU A 169 -1.74 -2.27 14.11
C LEU A 169 -3.19 -1.88 13.83
N VAL A 170 -4.13 -2.76 14.18
CA VAL A 170 -5.58 -2.51 14.23
C VAL A 170 -6.10 -3.15 15.52
N GLN A 171 -6.84 -2.39 16.34
CA GLN A 171 -7.31 -2.85 17.65
C GLN A 171 -8.24 -4.06 17.54
N SER A 172 -9.21 -4.01 16.62
CA SER A 172 -10.09 -5.14 16.35
C SER A 172 -10.72 -5.07 14.96
N ALA A 173 -11.09 -6.25 14.45
CA ALA A 173 -11.91 -6.40 13.26
C ALA A 173 -12.97 -7.48 13.53
N TYR A 174 -14.23 -7.16 13.30
CA TYR A 174 -15.37 -8.06 13.46
C TYR A 174 -16.12 -8.16 12.14
N TYR A 175 -16.34 -9.39 11.69
CA TYR A 175 -17.04 -9.66 10.44
C TYR A 175 -18.32 -10.45 10.72
N ASP A 176 -19.47 -9.81 10.47
CA ASP A 176 -20.79 -10.42 10.58
C ASP A 176 -21.23 -10.92 9.20
N MET A 177 -21.18 -12.24 9.02
CA MET A 177 -21.58 -12.88 7.76
C MET A 177 -23.09 -12.83 7.51
N GLN A 178 -23.92 -12.75 8.56
CA GLN A 178 -25.37 -12.71 8.42
C GLN A 178 -25.82 -11.30 7.99
N LYS A 179 -25.25 -10.27 8.61
CA LYS A 179 -25.54 -8.86 8.26
C LYS A 179 -24.73 -8.35 7.07
N ASP A 180 -23.74 -9.13 6.63
CA ASP A 180 -22.78 -8.77 5.58
C ASP A 180 -22.01 -7.47 5.89
N THR A 181 -21.56 -7.32 7.14
CA THR A 181 -20.90 -6.11 7.63
C THR A 181 -19.53 -6.39 8.24
N VAL A 182 -18.61 -5.47 8.05
CA VAL A 182 -17.30 -5.43 8.72
C VAL A 182 -17.29 -4.24 9.67
N THR A 183 -16.91 -4.49 10.92
CA THR A 183 -16.66 -3.48 11.94
C THR A 183 -15.18 -3.45 12.25
N LEU A 184 -14.53 -2.29 12.11
CA LEU A 184 -13.10 -2.09 12.37
C LEU A 184 -12.93 -1.10 13.52
N GLN A 185 -12.02 -1.38 14.42
CA GLN A 185 -11.63 -0.46 15.49
C GLN A 185 -10.16 -0.10 15.34
N ALA A 186 -9.87 1.20 15.29
CA ALA A 186 -8.50 1.67 15.25
C ALA A 186 -7.86 1.64 16.64
N ASP A 187 -6.55 1.44 16.68
CA ASP A 187 -5.77 1.76 17.87
C ASP A 187 -5.45 3.27 17.85
N PRO A 188 -5.90 4.06 18.85
CA PRO A 188 -5.64 5.50 18.89
C PRO A 188 -4.14 5.85 18.85
N LYS A 189 -3.26 5.00 19.41
CA LYS A 189 -1.82 5.23 19.43
C LYS A 189 -1.16 4.91 18.09
N ILE A 190 -1.75 4.07 17.26
CA ILE A 190 -1.29 3.88 15.87
C ILE A 190 -1.54 5.11 15.00
N PHE A 191 -2.59 5.90 15.26
CA PHE A 191 -2.80 7.15 14.53
C PHE A 191 -1.66 8.15 14.74
N GLU A 192 -0.91 8.04 15.82
CA GLU A 192 0.31 8.82 16.03
C GLU A 192 1.35 8.58 14.92
N LEU A 193 1.42 7.39 14.33
CA LEU A 193 2.28 7.10 13.17
C LEU A 193 1.95 8.01 11.98
N TYR A 194 0.67 8.38 11.82
CA TYR A 194 0.24 9.30 10.78
C TYR A 194 0.56 10.76 11.12
N GLN A 195 0.64 11.12 12.40
CA GLN A 195 0.95 12.49 12.81
C GLN A 195 2.46 12.78 12.83
N PHE A 196 3.28 11.78 13.18
CA PHE A 196 4.66 11.99 13.62
C PHE A 196 5.73 11.91 12.52
N ASP A 197 5.66 10.94 11.58
CA ASP A 197 6.81 10.59 10.71
C ASP A 197 6.66 10.99 9.22
N HIS A 198 6.01 12.13 8.94
CA HIS A 198 5.56 12.48 7.60
C HIS A 198 4.59 11.44 7.01
N LYS A 199 3.88 11.84 5.95
CA LYS A 199 2.95 10.97 5.24
C LYS A 199 3.45 10.79 3.82
N VAL A 200 3.19 9.64 3.25
CA VAL A 200 3.38 9.41 1.82
C VAL A 200 2.05 9.16 1.15
N LEU A 201 1.80 9.87 0.05
CA LEU A 201 0.63 9.68 -0.80
C LEU A 201 0.96 8.66 -1.90
N LEU A 202 0.76 7.38 -1.60
CA LEU A 202 1.00 6.30 -2.56
C LEU A 202 -0.08 6.31 -3.63
N GLN A 203 0.34 6.37 -4.90
CA GLN A 203 -0.56 6.20 -6.04
C GLN A 203 -0.87 4.71 -6.24
N LEU A 204 -2.15 4.34 -6.19
CA LEU A 204 -2.61 2.96 -6.36
C LEU A 204 -2.44 2.47 -7.81
N ARG A 205 -2.36 3.41 -8.76
CA ARG A 205 -2.11 3.09 -10.18
C ARG A 205 -0.81 2.29 -10.36
N ALA A 206 0.29 2.70 -9.73
CA ALA A 206 1.55 1.98 -9.82
C ALA A 206 1.44 0.56 -9.21
N ILE A 207 0.75 0.42 -8.08
CA ILE A 207 0.48 -0.90 -7.47
C ILE A 207 -0.32 -1.81 -8.44
N ASN A 208 -1.29 -1.24 -9.14
CA ASN A 208 -2.15 -1.96 -10.09
C ASN A 208 -1.36 -2.40 -11.35
N GLU A 209 -0.52 -1.54 -11.93
CA GLU A 209 0.38 -1.90 -13.04
C GLU A 209 1.41 -2.96 -12.65
N LEU A 210 1.72 -3.07 -11.36
CA LEU A 210 2.60 -4.09 -10.78
C LEU A 210 1.84 -5.32 -10.29
N SER A 211 0.63 -5.59 -10.80
CA SER A 211 -0.15 -6.78 -10.41
C SER A 211 0.69 -8.06 -10.48
N ARG A 212 0.70 -8.84 -9.38
CA ARG A 212 1.48 -10.08 -9.20
C ARG A 212 3.01 -9.88 -9.19
N LYS A 213 3.50 -8.64 -9.20
CA LYS A 213 4.92 -8.27 -9.07
C LYS A 213 5.18 -7.74 -7.65
N GLU A 214 4.89 -8.55 -6.63
CA GLU A 214 4.91 -8.10 -5.22
C GLU A 214 6.26 -7.51 -4.76
N SER A 215 7.39 -8.01 -5.25
CA SER A 215 8.70 -7.40 -4.95
C SER A 215 8.81 -5.98 -5.49
N ALA A 216 8.30 -5.72 -6.69
CA ALA A 216 8.25 -4.37 -7.23
C ALA A 216 7.25 -3.50 -6.47
N GLN A 217 6.09 -4.02 -6.08
CA GLN A 217 5.14 -3.29 -5.22
C GLN A 217 5.77 -2.91 -3.87
N ALA A 218 6.45 -3.83 -3.20
CA ALA A 218 7.13 -3.56 -1.94
C ALA A 218 8.23 -2.49 -2.10
N LEU A 219 9.05 -2.59 -3.15
CA LEU A 219 10.06 -1.56 -3.44
C LEU A 219 9.44 -0.22 -3.84
N TYR A 220 8.31 -0.21 -4.54
CA TYR A 220 7.57 1.02 -4.85
C TYR A 220 7.16 1.75 -3.56
N THR A 221 6.50 1.05 -2.62
CA THR A 221 6.07 1.68 -1.35
C THR A 221 7.24 2.24 -0.55
N PHE A 222 8.37 1.51 -0.54
CA PHE A 222 9.60 1.93 0.10
C PHE A 222 10.24 3.15 -0.57
N ILE A 223 10.32 3.16 -1.89
CA ILE A 223 10.98 4.25 -2.62
C ILE A 223 10.14 5.52 -2.55
N GLU A 224 8.81 5.41 -2.60
CA GLU A 224 7.92 6.55 -2.39
C GLU A 224 8.05 7.13 -0.97
N SER A 225 8.41 6.31 0.02
CA SER A 225 8.63 6.76 1.40
C SER A 225 10.03 7.37 1.64
N LEU A 226 10.86 7.50 0.60
CA LEU A 226 12.15 8.20 0.68
C LEU A 226 12.01 9.71 0.35
N PRO A 227 12.86 10.58 0.92
CA PRO A 227 12.90 12.02 0.58
C PRO A 227 13.06 12.26 -0.92
N SER A 228 12.56 13.39 -1.46
CA SER A 228 12.53 13.73 -2.90
C SER A 228 13.86 13.51 -3.64
N ASN A 229 14.98 13.77 -2.99
CA ASN A 229 16.32 13.45 -3.50
C ASN A 229 17.05 12.53 -2.49
N PRO A 230 16.84 11.20 -2.57
CA PRO A 230 17.41 10.30 -1.59
C PRO A 230 18.89 10.04 -1.87
N ALA A 231 19.66 9.83 -0.81
CA ALA A 231 21.01 9.28 -0.96
C ALA A 231 20.97 7.93 -1.70
N PRO A 232 22.05 7.52 -2.39
CA PRO A 232 22.10 6.24 -3.10
C PRO A 232 21.67 5.07 -2.23
N VAL A 233 20.68 4.31 -2.70
CA VAL A 233 20.08 3.22 -1.93
C VAL A 233 20.89 1.95 -2.17
N SER A 234 21.44 1.35 -1.13
CA SER A 234 22.23 0.13 -1.27
C SER A 234 21.36 -1.08 -1.64
N LEU A 235 21.94 -2.02 -2.39
CA LEU A 235 21.34 -3.32 -2.68
C LEU A 235 20.99 -4.07 -1.38
N ALA A 236 21.82 -3.93 -0.35
CA ALA A 236 21.58 -4.51 0.97
C ALA A 236 20.32 -3.93 1.63
N ARG A 237 20.08 -2.61 1.51
CA ARG A 237 18.89 -1.94 2.06
C ARG A 237 17.62 -2.36 1.33
N LEU A 238 17.63 -2.40 -0.01
CA LEU A 238 16.52 -2.91 -0.80
C LEU A 238 16.23 -4.39 -0.48
N ARG A 239 17.28 -5.20 -0.28
CA ARG A 239 17.14 -6.59 0.14
C ARG A 239 16.49 -6.72 1.52
N ALA A 240 16.94 -5.93 2.49
CA ALA A 240 16.36 -5.89 3.84
C ALA A 240 14.87 -5.53 3.78
N ARG A 241 14.50 -4.54 2.95
CA ARG A 241 13.10 -4.14 2.75
C ARG A 241 12.22 -5.26 2.22
N LEU A 242 12.72 -6.10 1.31
CA LEU A 242 11.95 -7.23 0.78
C LEU A 242 11.84 -8.40 1.77
N ASN A 243 12.73 -8.49 2.77
CA ASN A 243 12.77 -9.53 3.81
C ASN A 243 12.53 -10.94 3.23
N LEU A 244 13.22 -11.26 2.13
CA LEU A 244 13.13 -12.57 1.49
C LEU A 244 13.96 -13.59 2.29
N LYS A 245 13.55 -14.86 2.24
CA LYS A 245 14.25 -15.96 2.92
C LYS A 245 15.12 -16.82 1.97
N SER A 246 15.21 -16.43 0.69
CA SER A 246 16.03 -17.11 -0.31
C SER A 246 17.53 -16.78 -0.12
N ARG A 247 18.41 -17.44 -0.89
CA ARG A 247 19.85 -17.13 -0.84
C ARG A 247 20.12 -15.71 -1.32
N VAL A 248 21.17 -15.08 -0.78
CA VAL A 248 21.53 -13.68 -1.08
C VAL A 248 21.60 -13.39 -2.58
N ASN A 249 22.20 -14.28 -3.38
CA ASN A 249 22.29 -14.08 -4.84
C ASN A 249 20.91 -14.04 -5.51
N THR A 250 19.99 -14.92 -5.08
CA THR A 250 18.60 -14.92 -5.56
C THR A 250 17.86 -13.66 -5.11
N GLN A 251 18.08 -13.20 -3.89
CA GLN A 251 17.51 -11.95 -3.40
C GLN A 251 18.02 -10.75 -4.21
N ASN A 252 19.33 -10.68 -4.48
CA ASN A 252 19.93 -9.62 -5.28
C ASN A 252 19.35 -9.59 -6.71
N ALA A 253 19.19 -10.76 -7.35
CA ALA A 253 18.53 -10.86 -8.65
C ALA A 253 17.06 -10.41 -8.60
N THR A 254 16.35 -10.73 -7.52
CA THR A 254 14.96 -10.32 -7.30
C THR A 254 14.85 -8.80 -7.14
N VAL A 255 15.77 -8.17 -6.39
CA VAL A 255 15.83 -6.71 -6.25
C VAL A 255 16.05 -6.05 -7.60
N ARG A 256 17.05 -6.48 -8.37
CA ARG A 256 17.31 -5.90 -9.71
C ARG A 256 16.12 -6.02 -10.64
N ARG A 257 15.50 -7.20 -10.68
CA ARG A 257 14.26 -7.41 -11.46
C ARG A 257 13.14 -6.48 -11.01
N ALA A 258 12.96 -6.29 -9.70
CA ALA A 258 11.94 -5.40 -9.17
C ALA A 258 12.22 -3.93 -9.52
N MET A 259 13.48 -3.48 -9.44
CA MET A 259 13.89 -2.13 -9.87
C MET A 259 13.66 -1.92 -11.37
N GLU A 260 13.98 -2.92 -12.20
CA GLU A 260 13.71 -2.85 -13.64
C GLU A 260 12.21 -2.79 -13.94
N GLN A 261 11.40 -3.61 -13.26
CA GLN A 261 9.93 -3.56 -13.41
C GLN A 261 9.34 -2.19 -13.06
N LEU A 262 9.94 -1.49 -12.10
CA LEU A 262 9.56 -0.13 -11.74
C LEU A 262 9.97 0.90 -12.81
N LYS A 263 11.09 0.68 -13.49
CA LYS A 263 11.51 1.46 -14.64
C LYS A 263 10.64 1.20 -15.87
N GLU A 264 10.31 -0.06 -16.14
CA GLU A 264 9.44 -0.50 -17.25
C GLU A 264 8.05 0.14 -17.22
N ILE A 265 7.43 0.25 -16.04
CA ILE A 265 6.13 0.92 -15.90
C ILE A 265 6.22 2.45 -15.97
N GLY A 266 7.43 3.01 -16.10
CA GLY A 266 7.68 4.44 -16.13
C GLY A 266 7.55 5.12 -14.78
N TYR A 267 7.70 4.37 -13.68
CA TYR A 267 7.65 4.95 -12.33
C TYR A 267 8.99 5.57 -11.93
N LEU A 268 10.13 4.92 -12.16
CA LEU A 268 11.42 5.47 -11.73
C LEU A 268 12.49 5.37 -12.82
N ASP A 269 13.41 6.33 -12.83
CA ASP A 269 14.68 6.19 -13.54
C ASP A 269 15.84 6.12 -12.55
N PHE A 270 16.81 5.27 -12.86
CA PHE A 270 17.92 4.96 -11.97
C PHE A 270 19.17 4.50 -12.70
N THR A 271 20.31 4.56 -12.00
CA THR A 271 21.55 3.89 -12.38
C THR A 271 22.04 2.99 -11.26
N GLU A 272 22.48 1.78 -11.63
CA GLU A 272 23.18 0.86 -10.72
C GLU A 272 24.69 1.16 -10.77
N THR A 273 25.30 1.44 -9.63
CA THR A 273 26.74 1.67 -9.49
C THR A 273 27.35 0.76 -8.44
N LYS A 274 28.61 0.36 -8.64
CA LYS A 274 29.36 -0.44 -7.68
C LYS A 274 30.42 0.45 -7.03
N LYS A 275 30.42 0.50 -5.69
CA LYS A 275 31.44 1.19 -4.88
C LYS A 275 32.05 0.19 -3.91
N GLY A 276 33.29 -0.20 -4.16
CA GLY A 276 33.95 -1.30 -3.44
C GLY A 276 33.18 -2.62 -3.63
N ASN A 277 32.85 -3.31 -2.54
CA ASN A 277 32.06 -4.55 -2.55
C ASN A 277 30.54 -4.34 -2.49
N SER A 278 30.09 -3.08 -2.48
CA SER A 278 28.68 -2.74 -2.35
C SER A 278 28.11 -2.18 -3.65
N VAL A 279 26.87 -2.54 -3.92
CA VAL A 279 26.09 -2.04 -5.06
C VAL A 279 25.08 -1.03 -4.55
N TYR A 280 24.93 0.07 -5.29
CA TYR A 280 24.02 1.17 -4.99
C TYR A 280 23.14 1.49 -6.20
N PHE A 281 21.93 1.95 -5.93
CA PHE A 281 20.98 2.45 -6.91
C PHE A 281 20.83 3.96 -6.70
N MET A 282 21.23 4.74 -7.69
CA MET A 282 21.05 6.19 -7.72
C MET A 282 19.72 6.47 -8.41
N ILE A 283 18.76 7.04 -7.68
CA ILE A 283 17.42 7.34 -8.17
C ILE A 283 17.45 8.75 -8.75
N HIS A 284 17.18 8.88 -10.05
CA HIS A 284 17.24 10.16 -10.78
C HIS A 284 15.88 10.84 -10.85
N GLU A 285 14.83 10.07 -11.14
CA GLU A 285 13.47 10.58 -11.30
C GLU A 285 12.47 9.59 -10.69
N ARG A 286 11.38 10.12 -10.11
CA ARG A 286 10.18 9.36 -9.72
C ARG A 286 8.95 10.00 -10.33
N THR A 287 8.09 9.18 -10.92
CA THR A 287 6.82 9.58 -11.52
C THR A 287 5.68 8.74 -10.92
N PRO A 288 5.20 9.07 -9.70
CA PRO A 288 4.23 8.26 -8.97
C PRO A 288 2.90 8.06 -9.72
N LYS A 289 2.46 9.08 -10.47
CA LYS A 289 1.20 9.04 -11.25
C LYS A 289 1.30 8.21 -12.54
N LEU A 290 2.52 7.76 -12.86
CA LEU A 290 2.96 7.20 -14.15
C LEU A 290 2.73 8.18 -15.31
N LYS A 291 3.69 8.29 -16.23
CA LYS A 291 3.48 9.05 -17.47
C LYS A 291 2.30 8.40 -18.21
N LYS A 292 1.40 9.17 -18.85
CA LYS A 292 0.37 8.59 -19.72
C LYS A 292 1.08 7.92 -20.89
N THR A 293 1.40 6.62 -20.77
CA THR A 293 2.11 5.92 -21.83
C THR A 293 1.21 5.86 -23.06
N LYS A 294 1.69 6.42 -24.18
CA LYS A 294 1.10 6.23 -25.51
C LYS A 294 0.98 4.72 -25.77
N VAL A 295 -0.15 4.28 -26.28
CA VAL A 295 -0.41 2.90 -26.70
C VAL A 295 0.76 2.40 -27.55
N ILE A 296 1.48 1.40 -27.04
CA ILE A 296 2.53 0.72 -27.79
C ILE A 296 1.83 -0.05 -28.92
N LYS A 297 2.03 0.36 -30.17
CA LYS A 297 1.61 -0.40 -31.35
C LYS A 297 2.37 -1.72 -31.38
N THR A 298 1.64 -2.83 -31.24
CA THR A 298 2.16 -4.18 -31.41
C THR A 298 2.79 -4.32 -32.81
N VAL A 299 4.07 -4.72 -32.83
CA VAL A 299 4.82 -5.05 -34.05
C VAL A 299 4.15 -6.25 -34.74
N GLY A 300 3.99 -6.14 -36.07
CA GLY A 300 3.16 -6.98 -36.90
C GLY A 300 3.53 -8.47 -36.95
N LYS A 301 2.49 -9.30 -37.01
CA LYS A 301 2.55 -10.72 -37.36
C LYS A 301 3.05 -10.91 -38.79
N ARG A 302 4.05 -11.78 -38.95
CA ARG A 302 4.48 -12.37 -40.22
C ARG A 302 3.39 -13.31 -40.74
N LYS A 303 3.04 -13.18 -42.02
CA LYS A 303 2.07 -14.01 -42.77
C LYS A 303 2.55 -15.46 -42.92
N THR A 304 1.63 -16.41 -42.77
CA THR A 304 1.50 -17.58 -43.65
C THR A 304 0.04 -18.00 -43.75
N THR A 305 -0.37 -18.29 -44.97
CA THR A 305 -1.71 -18.55 -45.48
C THR A 305 -2.07 -20.04 -45.32
N LYS A 306 -3.32 -20.36 -44.95
CA LYS A 306 -4.24 -21.25 -45.71
C LYS A 306 -5.61 -21.37 -45.03
N GLU A 307 -6.63 -21.22 -45.87
CA GLU A 307 -8.08 -21.50 -45.75
C GLU A 307 -8.38 -22.88 -45.14
N SER A 308 -9.54 -23.26 -44.59
CA SER A 308 -10.86 -22.67 -44.35
C SER A 308 -11.60 -23.62 -43.39
N LYS A 309 -12.50 -23.10 -42.55
CA LYS A 309 -13.91 -23.54 -42.35
C LYS A 309 -14.52 -22.91 -41.11
N ALA A 310 -15.75 -22.47 -41.28
CA ALA A 310 -16.55 -21.68 -40.36
C ALA A 310 -17.02 -22.47 -39.12
N SER A 311 -17.05 -21.79 -37.98
CA SER A 311 -18.10 -21.97 -36.97
C SER A 311 -18.29 -20.66 -36.20
N LYS A 312 -19.57 -20.28 -36.04
CA LYS A 312 -20.05 -19.10 -35.33
C LYS A 312 -19.80 -19.23 -33.82
N GLY A 313 -19.41 -18.14 -33.17
CA GLY A 313 -19.35 -18.02 -31.71
C GLY A 313 -19.04 -16.58 -31.30
N SER A 314 -20.03 -15.95 -30.69
CA SER A 314 -20.10 -14.59 -30.14
C SER A 314 -18.86 -14.06 -29.41
N ASP A 315 -18.45 -12.83 -29.70
CA ASP A 315 -17.59 -12.01 -28.85
C ASP A 315 -18.18 -10.60 -28.78
N ASP A 316 -19.08 -10.38 -27.82
CA ASP A 316 -19.69 -9.08 -27.53
C ASP A 316 -18.66 -8.21 -26.81
N THR A 317 -18.17 -7.20 -27.53
CA THR A 317 -17.36 -6.12 -26.98
C THR A 317 -18.32 -5.02 -26.51
N ILE A 318 -18.72 -5.04 -25.23
CA ILE A 318 -19.51 -3.94 -24.66
C ILE A 318 -18.55 -2.79 -24.34
N LEU A 319 -18.40 -1.87 -25.29
CA LEU A 319 -18.06 -0.48 -25.01
C LEU A 319 -19.26 0.11 -24.28
N ALA A 320 -19.08 0.51 -23.02
CA ALA A 320 -20.10 1.27 -22.32
C ALA A 320 -20.28 2.61 -23.05
N GLU A 321 -21.39 2.74 -23.79
CA GLU A 321 -21.82 4.00 -24.37
C GLU A 321 -22.13 4.97 -23.21
N LEU A 322 -21.56 6.17 -23.28
CA LEU A 322 -21.87 7.23 -22.31
C LEU A 322 -23.35 7.55 -22.37
N THR A 323 -23.95 7.75 -21.20
CA THR A 323 -25.36 8.13 -21.09
C THR A 323 -25.61 9.50 -21.72
N ARG A 324 -26.85 9.78 -22.13
CA ARG A 324 -27.23 11.08 -22.72
C ARG A 324 -26.87 12.26 -21.80
N GLU A 325 -26.99 12.08 -20.50
CA GLU A 325 -26.62 13.08 -19.48
C GLU A 325 -25.11 13.36 -19.46
N GLU A 326 -24.27 12.33 -19.61
CA GLU A 326 -22.81 12.48 -19.67
C GLU A 326 -22.34 13.15 -20.97
N LEU A 327 -23.04 12.91 -22.09
CA LEU A 327 -22.79 13.58 -23.37
C LEU A 327 -23.13 15.08 -23.29
N GLU A 328 -24.26 15.43 -22.68
CA GLU A 328 -24.64 16.84 -22.47
C GLU A 328 -23.67 17.58 -21.56
N LEU A 329 -23.14 16.91 -20.52
CA LEU A 329 -22.13 17.49 -19.63
C LEU A 329 -20.81 17.76 -20.39
N LEU A 330 -20.40 16.83 -21.26
CA LEU A 330 -19.22 16.97 -22.11
C LEU A 330 -19.36 18.10 -23.13
N GLU A 331 -20.55 18.30 -23.72
CA GLU A 331 -20.79 19.42 -24.62
C GLU A 331 -20.77 20.77 -23.89
N LYS A 332 -21.33 20.85 -22.69
CA LYS A 332 -21.25 22.07 -21.85
C LYS A 332 -19.81 22.43 -21.50
N ILE A 333 -18.98 21.45 -21.16
CA ILE A 333 -17.55 21.66 -20.86
C ILE A 333 -16.75 22.08 -22.11
N ARG A 334 -17.14 21.61 -23.31
CA ARG A 334 -16.48 22.01 -24.56
C ARG A 334 -16.83 23.42 -25.02
N LYS A 335 -18.00 23.93 -24.66
CA LYS A 335 -18.44 25.30 -25.01
C LYS A 335 -17.95 26.37 -24.03
N SER A 336 -17.36 25.99 -22.89
CA SER A 336 -16.85 26.94 -21.87
C SER A 336 -15.34 27.20 -21.99
N LYS A 337 -14.76 27.13 -23.19
CA LYS A 337 -13.36 27.45 -23.46
C LYS A 337 -13.22 28.48 -24.55
#